data_AF-A0A940DT13-F1
#
_entry.id   AF-A0A940DT13-F1
#
_cell.length_a   1.000
_cell.length_b   1.000
_cell.length_c   1.000
_cell.angle_alpha   90.00
_cell.angle_beta   90.00
_cell.angle_gamma   90.00
#
_symmetry.space_group_name_H-M   'P 1'
#
loop_
_entity.id
_entity.type
_entity.pdbx_description
1 polymer ?
#
loop_
_entity_poly.entity_id
_entity_poly.type
_entity_poly.pdbx_seq_one_letter_code
_entity_poly.pdbx_strand_id
1 'polypeptide(L)'
;MKFLIDIGYVFLASLLLAMIFLSFDYSFGQAFFLGSLFMPGAFALKYFIPQLSFSDRKKGVADAFFLAMAVTVLTFFLVLTTHTYVFRPSKFHEVLLNPVFTVLILGILVSGDVSLQRLYAKFSSKIPDTVSFVSDRHKVTVNAADIAYIESNDKEVYIHMSDGTLYRNKTPISQWESVLGERFIRSHRAFLVNLDCISGLDSDCLSVGMETIPVSRKYRESVSRLATLKKRC
;
A
#
# COMPACT_ATOMS: atom_id res chain seq x y z
N MET A 1 1.10 10.42 -4.40
CA MET A 1 -0.36 10.45 -4.14
C MET A 1 -0.74 9.67 -2.88
N LYS A 2 -0.25 8.44 -2.66
CA LYS A 2 -0.57 7.63 -1.47
C LYS A 2 -0.40 8.35 -0.12
N PHE A 3 0.72 9.07 0.06
CA PHE A 3 0.97 9.89 1.26
C PHE A 3 -0.11 10.95 1.52
N LEU A 4 -0.64 11.57 0.46
CA LEU A 4 -1.67 12.61 0.57
C LEU A 4 -3.02 12.02 1.00
N ILE A 5 -3.28 10.76 0.61
CA ILE A 5 -4.47 10.00 1.00
C ILE A 5 -4.36 9.57 2.45
N ASP A 6 -3.19 9.08 2.88
CA ASP A 6 -2.96 8.73 4.28
C ASP A 6 -3.15 9.96 5.20
N ILE A 7 -2.64 11.14 4.81
CA ILE A 7 -2.89 12.40 5.55
C ILE A 7 -4.38 12.77 5.54
N GLY A 8 -5.02 12.72 4.36
CA GLY A 8 -6.43 13.03 4.22
C GLY A 8 -7.31 12.11 5.08
N TYR A 9 -6.96 10.82 5.14
CA TYR A 9 -7.63 9.84 5.99
C TYR A 9 -7.50 10.20 7.47
N VAL A 10 -6.30 10.50 7.95
CA VAL A 10 -6.07 10.88 9.36
C VAL A 10 -6.90 12.08 9.75
N PHE A 11 -6.88 13.12 8.91
CA PHE A 11 -7.62 14.35 9.19
C PHE A 11 -9.13 14.09 9.21
N LEU A 12 -9.66 13.39 8.20
CA LEU A 12 -11.07 13.06 8.12
C LEU A 12 -11.52 12.15 9.26
N ALA A 13 -10.74 11.12 9.59
CA ALA A 13 -11.05 10.19 10.67
C ALA A 13 -11.01 10.87 12.04
N SER A 14 -10.05 11.78 12.26
CA SER A 14 -10.00 12.60 13.48
C SER A 14 -11.21 13.54 13.57
N LEU A 15 -11.64 14.13 12.46
CA LEU A 15 -12.84 14.96 12.39
C LEU A 15 -14.11 14.16 12.69
N LEU A 16 -14.25 12.96 12.12
CA LEU A 16 -15.40 12.08 12.38
C LEU A 16 -15.44 11.62 13.84
N LEU A 17 -14.30 11.26 14.44
CA LEU A 17 -14.22 10.96 15.86
C LEU A 17 -14.54 12.19 16.72
N ALA A 18 -14.11 13.38 16.31
CA ALA A 18 -14.47 14.62 17.00
C ALA A 18 -16.00 14.80 17.05
N MET A 19 -16.72 14.50 15.96
CA MET A 19 -18.19 14.56 15.94
C MET A 19 -18.83 13.60 16.95
N ILE A 20 -18.24 12.41 17.15
CA ILE A 20 -18.69 11.47 18.18
C ILE A 20 -18.40 12.07 19.58
N PHE A 21 -17.20 12.62 19.80
CA PHE A 21 -16.83 13.16 21.11
C PHE A 21 -17.55 14.46 21.47
N LEU A 22 -18.00 15.25 20.50
CA LEU A 22 -18.91 16.38 20.74
C LEU A 22 -20.22 15.95 21.42
N SER A 23 -20.68 14.71 21.18
CA SER A 23 -21.87 14.16 21.86
C SER A 23 -21.63 13.83 23.34
N PHE A 24 -20.37 13.80 23.79
CA PHE A 24 -19.96 13.62 25.18
C PHE A 24 -19.48 14.95 25.78
N ASP A 25 -20.12 16.07 25.46
CA ASP A 25 -19.87 17.39 26.05
C ASP A 25 -18.42 17.92 25.96
N TYR A 26 -17.58 17.36 25.08
CA TYR A 26 -16.26 17.92 24.82
C TYR A 26 -16.38 19.14 23.89
N SER A 27 -15.58 20.18 24.14
CA SER A 27 -15.43 21.27 23.15
C SER A 27 -14.83 20.73 21.85
N PHE A 28 -15.08 21.39 20.70
CA PHE A 28 -14.55 20.94 19.41
C PHE A 28 -13.04 20.70 19.41
N GLY A 29 -12.26 21.61 20.03
CA GLY A 29 -10.81 21.46 20.12
C GLY A 29 -10.39 20.23 20.94
N GLN A 30 -11.06 19.98 22.07
CA GLN A 30 -10.80 18.79 22.89
C GLN A 30 -11.23 17.51 22.16
N ALA A 31 -12.40 17.53 21.51
CA ALA A 31 -12.94 16.41 20.75
C ALA A 31 -12.02 16.03 19.58
N PHE A 32 -11.54 17.02 18.82
CA PHE A 32 -10.59 16.81 17.73
C PHE A 32 -9.25 16.29 18.24
N PHE A 33 -8.73 16.88 19.32
CA PHE A 33 -7.49 16.39 19.95
C PHE A 33 -7.65 14.94 20.41
N LEU A 34 -8.75 14.61 21.10
CA LEU A 34 -9.05 13.26 21.56
C LEU A 34 -9.15 12.27 20.40
N GLY A 35 -9.80 12.64 19.30
CA GLY A 35 -9.86 11.84 18.07
C GLY A 35 -8.47 11.57 17.47
N SER A 36 -7.59 12.57 17.48
CA SER A 36 -6.24 12.44 16.95
C SER A 36 -5.36 11.48 17.76
N LEU A 37 -5.62 11.28 19.07
CA LEU A 37 -4.86 10.37 19.94
C LEU A 37 -5.00 8.89 19.55
N PHE A 38 -6.06 8.52 18.82
CA PHE A 38 -6.24 7.15 18.33
C PHE A 38 -5.40 6.86 17.08
N MET A 39 -4.92 7.90 16.37
CA MET A 39 -4.23 7.77 15.09
C MET A 39 -2.87 7.07 15.22
N PRO A 40 -1.99 7.40 16.19
CA PRO A 40 -0.73 6.68 16.38
C PRO A 40 -0.94 5.17 16.59
N GLY A 41 -1.98 4.78 17.34
CA GLY A 41 -2.32 3.37 17.56
C GLY A 41 -2.80 2.68 16.29
N ALA A 42 -3.72 3.31 15.54
CA ALA A 42 -4.19 2.79 14.27
C ALA A 42 -3.05 2.63 13.26
N PHE A 43 -2.12 3.59 13.19
CA PHE A 43 -0.92 3.50 12.37
C PHE A 43 0.03 2.39 12.79
N ALA A 44 0.25 2.21 14.09
CA ALA A 44 1.07 1.12 14.60
C ALA A 44 0.52 -0.24 14.14
N LEU A 45 -0.80 -0.46 14.28
CA LEU A 45 -1.44 -1.69 13.81
C LEU A 45 -1.28 -1.86 12.29
N LYS A 46 -1.59 -0.81 11.52
CA LYS A 46 -1.43 -0.81 10.05
C LYS A 46 0.00 -1.13 9.61
N TYR A 47 1.00 -0.61 10.32
CA TYR A 47 2.40 -0.77 9.97
C TYR A 47 2.98 -2.13 10.38
N PHE A 48 2.67 -2.59 11.59
CA PHE A 48 3.27 -3.80 12.16
C PHE A 48 2.51 -5.09 11.82
N ILE A 49 1.18 -5.07 11.64
CA ILE A 49 0.42 -6.28 11.29
C ILE A 49 0.95 -6.97 10.01
N PRO A 50 1.24 -6.25 8.90
CA PRO A 50 1.78 -6.87 7.69
C PRO A 50 3.17 -7.48 7.84
N GLN A 51 3.92 -7.11 8.88
CA GLN A 51 5.28 -7.60 9.14
C GLN A 51 5.28 -8.91 9.93
N LEU A 52 4.14 -9.32 10.49
CA LEU A 52 4.01 -10.54 11.26
C LEU A 52 4.13 -11.78 10.35
N SER A 53 4.80 -12.81 10.87
CA SER A 53 4.95 -14.09 10.17
C SER A 53 3.79 -15.01 10.51
N PHE A 54 3.02 -15.39 9.49
CA PHE A 54 1.93 -16.36 9.61
C PHE A 54 2.32 -17.76 9.13
N SER A 55 3.63 -18.09 9.12
CA SER A 55 4.13 -19.42 8.74
C SER A 55 3.57 -20.51 9.67
N ASP A 56 3.53 -20.23 10.97
CA ASP A 56 2.73 -20.98 11.93
C ASP A 56 1.51 -20.13 12.29
N ARG A 57 0.32 -20.62 11.92
CA ARG A 57 -0.95 -19.90 12.13
C ARG A 57 -1.19 -19.59 13.61
N LYS A 58 -0.84 -20.49 14.54
CA LYS A 58 -1.07 -20.26 15.98
C LYS A 58 -0.17 -19.15 16.49
N LYS A 59 1.12 -19.20 16.11
CA LYS A 59 2.10 -18.19 16.50
C LYS A 59 1.78 -16.82 15.90
N GLY A 60 1.45 -16.75 14.61
CA GLY A 60 1.10 -15.49 13.96
C GLY A 60 -0.16 -14.83 14.53
N VAL A 61 -1.19 -15.63 14.89
CA VAL A 61 -2.38 -15.10 15.58
C VAL A 61 -2.05 -14.61 16.98
N ALA A 62 -1.21 -15.33 17.73
CA ALA A 62 -0.76 -14.89 19.04
C ALA A 62 0.03 -13.56 18.96
N ASP A 63 0.99 -13.46 18.02
CA ASP A 63 1.78 -12.24 17.82
C ASP A 63 0.90 -11.04 17.43
N ALA A 64 -0.11 -11.26 16.57
CA ALA A 64 -1.08 -10.22 16.21
C ALA A 64 -1.94 -9.79 17.41
N PHE A 65 -2.36 -10.75 18.24
CA PHE A 65 -3.11 -10.47 19.46
C PHE A 65 -2.28 -9.66 20.47
N PHE A 66 -1.01 -10.03 20.69
CA PHE A 66 -0.12 -9.29 21.59
C PHE A 66 0.14 -7.87 21.08
N LEU A 67 0.34 -7.70 19.77
CA LEU A 67 0.47 -6.37 19.16
C LEU A 67 -0.81 -5.54 19.36
N ALA A 68 -1.98 -6.10 19.08
CA ALA A 68 -3.27 -5.42 19.26
C ALA A 68 -3.51 -5.02 20.72
N MET A 69 -3.20 -5.91 21.66
CA MET A 69 -3.29 -5.66 23.10
C MET A 69 -2.33 -4.54 23.52
N ALA A 70 -1.06 -4.60 23.11
CA ALA A 70 -0.06 -3.59 23.45
C ALA A 70 -0.46 -2.19 22.93
N VAL A 71 -0.91 -2.09 21.67
CA VAL A 71 -1.36 -0.83 21.09
C VAL A 71 -2.60 -0.32 21.81
N THR A 72 -3.58 -1.19 22.10
CA THR A 72 -4.80 -0.81 22.83
C THR A 72 -4.46 -0.24 24.20
N VAL A 73 -3.60 -0.91 24.97
CA VAL A 73 -3.17 -0.46 26.29
C VAL A 73 -2.47 0.90 26.19
N LEU A 74 -1.56 1.07 25.24
CA LEU A 74 -0.86 2.34 25.05
C LEU A 74 -1.81 3.49 24.69
N THR A 75 -2.73 3.27 23.74
CA THR A 75 -3.73 4.27 23.34
C THR A 75 -4.69 4.58 24.49
N PHE A 76 -5.10 3.57 25.26
CA PHE A 76 -5.96 3.75 26.42
C PHE A 76 -5.29 4.64 27.49
N PHE A 77 -4.03 4.36 27.84
CA PHE A 77 -3.28 5.20 28.78
C PHE A 77 -3.07 6.63 28.24
N LEU A 78 -2.83 6.79 26.94
CA LEU A 78 -2.69 8.10 26.31
C LEU A 78 -3.97 8.93 26.42
N VAL A 79 -5.13 8.31 26.20
CA VAL A 79 -6.45 8.94 26.36
C VAL A 79 -6.70 9.31 27.83
N LEU A 80 -6.43 8.39 28.76
CA LEU A 80 -6.63 8.60 30.19
C LEU A 80 -5.77 9.77 30.70
N THR A 81 -4.46 9.74 30.41
CA THR A 81 -3.52 10.78 30.83
C THR A 81 -3.87 12.13 30.21
N THR A 82 -4.27 12.18 28.93
CA THR A 82 -4.72 13.43 28.31
C THR A 82 -5.90 14.03 29.05
N HIS A 83 -6.93 13.22 29.33
CA HIS A 83 -8.10 13.75 30.01
C HIS A 83 -7.77 14.27 31.41
N THR A 84 -6.99 13.49 32.19
CA THR A 84 -6.65 13.85 33.57
C THR A 84 -5.77 15.09 33.69
N TYR A 85 -4.84 15.30 32.75
CA TYR A 85 -3.83 16.37 32.84
C TYR A 85 -4.13 17.57 31.94
N VAL A 86 -4.76 17.36 30.78
CA VAL A 86 -4.98 18.41 29.77
C VAL A 86 -6.41 18.94 29.81
N PHE A 87 -7.41 18.09 30.01
CA PHE A 87 -8.82 18.47 29.85
C PHE A 87 -9.55 18.89 31.13
N ARG A 88 -8.84 19.17 32.23
CA ARG A 88 -9.50 19.73 33.43
C ARG A 88 -10.12 21.10 33.13
N PRO A 89 -11.38 21.37 33.54
CA PRO A 89 -12.25 20.60 34.45
C PRO A 89 -13.31 19.71 33.77
N SER A 90 -13.15 19.36 32.49
CA SER A 90 -14.14 18.58 31.73
C SER A 90 -14.46 17.25 32.42
N LYS A 91 -15.72 16.82 32.39
CA LYS A 91 -16.14 15.55 32.98
C LYS A 91 -15.52 14.37 32.21
N PHE A 92 -15.04 13.36 32.94
CA PHE A 92 -14.59 12.10 32.33
C PHE A 92 -15.79 11.20 32.09
N HIS A 93 -15.99 10.77 30.85
CA HIS A 93 -17.11 9.90 30.49
C HIS A 93 -16.73 8.42 30.67
N GLU A 94 -17.60 7.64 31.31
CA GLU A 94 -17.36 6.22 31.61
C GLU A 94 -17.06 5.35 30.38
N VAL A 95 -17.56 5.74 29.21
CA VAL A 95 -17.29 5.06 27.94
C VAL A 95 -15.79 5.05 27.61
N LEU A 96 -15.06 6.13 27.93
CA LEU A 96 -13.61 6.22 27.69
C LEU A 96 -12.78 5.42 28.70
N LEU A 97 -13.37 4.97 29.82
CA LEU A 97 -12.72 4.04 30.77
C LEU A 97 -12.81 2.59 30.30
N ASN A 98 -13.65 2.30 29.29
CA ASN A 98 -13.81 0.96 28.79
C ASN A 98 -12.74 0.65 27.72
N PRO A 99 -11.78 -0.25 27.97
CA PRO A 99 -10.75 -0.60 26.97
C PRO A 99 -11.36 -1.23 25.71
N VAL A 100 -12.56 -1.84 25.80
CA VAL A 100 -13.29 -2.37 24.64
C VAL A 100 -13.67 -1.25 23.67
N PHE A 101 -13.98 -0.05 24.17
CA PHE A 101 -14.26 1.11 23.33
C PHE A 101 -13.02 1.54 22.54
N THR A 102 -11.84 1.51 23.16
CA THR A 102 -10.57 1.76 22.48
C THR A 102 -10.30 0.73 21.38
N VAL A 103 -10.50 -0.56 21.66
CA VAL A 103 -10.37 -1.63 20.65
C VAL A 103 -11.33 -1.40 19.48
N LEU A 104 -12.58 -1.04 19.77
CA LEU A 104 -13.61 -0.79 18.76
C LEU A 104 -13.23 0.38 17.85
N ILE A 105 -12.80 1.51 18.42
CA ILE A 105 -12.34 2.66 17.62
C ILE A 105 -11.14 2.27 16.76
N LEU A 106 -10.12 1.63 17.35
CA LEU A 106 -8.93 1.20 16.60
C LEU A 106 -9.29 0.24 15.46
N GLY A 107 -10.22 -0.69 15.69
CA GLY A 107 -10.71 -1.61 14.67
C GLY A 107 -11.43 -0.89 13.53
N ILE A 108 -12.30 0.08 13.83
CA ILE A 108 -12.98 0.90 12.81
C ILE A 108 -11.97 1.73 12.01
N LEU A 109 -10.98 2.34 12.67
CA LEU A 109 -9.94 3.11 12.00
C LEU A 109 -9.09 2.24 11.07
N VAL A 110 -8.57 1.11 11.57
CA VAL A 110 -7.73 0.22 10.76
C VAL A 110 -8.53 -0.37 9.59
N SER A 111 -9.77 -0.81 9.82
CA SER A 111 -10.62 -1.36 8.76
C SER A 111 -11.03 -0.31 7.72
N GLY A 112 -11.33 0.92 8.16
CA GLY A 112 -11.65 2.04 7.29
C GLY A 112 -10.49 2.44 6.39
N ASP A 113 -9.28 2.52 6.95
CA ASP A 113 -8.05 2.79 6.19
C ASP A 113 -7.79 1.71 5.14
N VAL A 114 -7.81 0.42 5.54
CA VAL A 114 -7.62 -0.70 4.61
C VAL A 114 -8.66 -0.69 3.49
N SER A 115 -9.92 -0.38 3.80
CA SER A 115 -10.99 -0.30 2.81
C SER A 115 -10.80 0.87 1.85
N LEU A 116 -10.42 2.05 2.36
CA LEU A 116 -10.11 3.20 1.54
C LEU A 116 -8.92 2.94 0.62
N GLN A 117 -7.87 2.27 1.12
CA GLN A 117 -6.72 1.89 0.30
C GLN A 117 -7.09 0.88 -0.79
N ARG A 118 -7.97 -0.08 -0.50
CA ARG A 118 -8.49 -1.02 -1.52
C ARG A 118 -9.32 -0.31 -2.58
N LEU A 119 -10.18 0.62 -2.17
CA LEU A 119 -10.95 1.45 -3.11
C LEU A 119 -10.02 2.31 -3.94
N TYR A 120 -9.06 2.99 -3.32
CA TYR A 120 -8.06 3.76 -4.05
C TYR A 120 -7.24 2.89 -4.99
N ALA A 121 -6.80 1.70 -4.61
CA ALA A 121 -6.11 0.79 -5.52
C ALA A 121 -7.00 0.40 -6.72
N LYS A 122 -8.29 0.15 -6.48
CA LYS A 122 -9.29 -0.14 -7.53
C LYS A 122 -9.58 1.07 -8.44
N PHE A 123 -9.51 2.30 -7.93
CA PHE A 123 -9.72 3.53 -8.72
C PHE A 123 -8.42 4.06 -9.36
N SER A 124 -7.28 3.83 -8.70
CA SER A 124 -5.94 4.21 -9.14
C SER A 124 -5.33 3.17 -10.08
N SER A 125 -5.97 2.01 -10.26
CA SER A 125 -5.75 1.10 -11.39
C SER A 125 -6.16 1.72 -12.74
N LYS A 126 -6.23 3.05 -12.82
CA LYS A 126 -6.11 3.83 -14.06
C LYS A 126 -4.66 3.81 -14.58
N ILE A 127 -4.02 2.63 -14.53
CA ILE A 127 -3.07 2.23 -15.55
C ILE A 127 -3.94 2.13 -16.81
N PRO A 128 -3.58 2.74 -17.94
CA PRO A 128 -4.44 2.68 -19.10
C PRO A 128 -4.61 1.20 -19.50
N ASP A 129 -5.85 0.71 -19.52
CA ASP A 129 -6.18 -0.64 -20.02
C ASP A 129 -5.51 -0.88 -21.37
N THR A 130 -5.37 0.19 -22.16
CA THR A 130 -4.65 0.19 -23.43
C THR A 130 -3.57 1.26 -23.51
N VAL A 131 -2.35 0.90 -23.87
CA VAL A 131 -1.28 1.87 -24.19
C VAL A 131 -1.21 2.08 -25.69
N SER A 132 -1.17 3.35 -26.11
CA SER A 132 -1.00 3.74 -27.50
C SER A 132 0.41 4.28 -27.74
N PHE A 133 1.08 3.76 -28.75
CA PHE A 133 2.44 4.19 -29.12
C PHE A 133 2.61 4.07 -30.64
N VAL A 134 3.72 4.60 -31.15
CA VAL A 134 4.05 4.49 -32.58
C VAL A 134 5.06 3.36 -32.76
N SER A 135 4.71 2.37 -33.58
CA SER A 135 5.60 1.32 -34.09
C SER A 135 5.65 1.42 -35.59
N ASP A 136 6.85 1.47 -36.17
CA ASP A 136 7.06 1.50 -37.63
C ASP A 136 6.19 2.53 -38.37
N ARG A 137 6.07 3.73 -37.78
CA ARG A 137 5.24 4.87 -38.27
C ARG A 137 3.73 4.65 -38.22
N HIS A 138 3.26 3.54 -37.65
CA HIS A 138 1.85 3.29 -37.38
C HIS A 138 1.53 3.45 -35.89
N LYS A 139 0.37 4.05 -35.59
CA LYS A 139 -0.14 4.10 -34.23
C LYS A 139 -0.70 2.72 -33.88
N VAL A 140 -0.14 2.10 -32.86
CA VAL A 140 -0.56 0.81 -32.32
C VAL A 140 -1.14 1.05 -30.93
N THR A 141 -2.27 0.41 -30.63
CA THR A 141 -2.91 0.43 -29.32
C THR A 141 -3.03 -1.01 -28.84
N VAL A 142 -2.37 -1.33 -27.73
CA VAL A 142 -2.35 -2.68 -27.15
C VAL A 142 -2.87 -2.66 -25.72
N ASN A 143 -3.37 -3.79 -25.23
CA ASN A 143 -3.70 -3.91 -23.81
C ASN A 143 -2.40 -3.97 -22.98
N ALA A 144 -2.30 -3.15 -21.93
CA ALA A 144 -1.13 -3.16 -21.06
C ALA A 144 -0.95 -4.49 -20.32
N ALA A 145 -2.03 -5.24 -20.11
CA ALA A 145 -2.02 -6.57 -19.51
C ALA A 145 -1.31 -7.62 -20.37
N ASP A 146 -1.36 -7.43 -21.69
CA ASP A 146 -0.82 -8.40 -22.63
C ASP A 146 0.67 -8.18 -22.87
N ILE A 147 1.26 -7.05 -22.43
CA ILE A 147 2.70 -6.80 -22.51
C ILE A 147 3.40 -7.68 -21.47
N ALA A 148 4.31 -8.56 -21.91
CA ALA A 148 5.10 -9.43 -21.05
C ALA A 148 6.31 -8.70 -20.45
N TYR A 149 7.09 -8.03 -21.29
CA TYR A 149 8.21 -7.20 -20.86
C TYR A 149 8.61 -6.20 -21.95
N ILE A 150 9.38 -5.20 -21.55
CA ILE A 150 9.97 -4.19 -22.42
C ILE A 150 11.48 -4.25 -22.29
N GLU A 151 12.14 -4.27 -23.44
CA GLU A 151 13.59 -4.33 -23.59
C GLU A 151 14.10 -3.08 -24.30
N SER A 152 15.12 -2.43 -23.75
CA SER A 152 15.83 -1.33 -24.40
C SER A 152 17.11 -1.85 -25.02
N ASN A 153 17.24 -1.69 -26.33
CA ASN A 153 18.43 -2.01 -27.10
C ASN A 153 18.94 -0.75 -27.84
N ASP A 154 20.00 -0.14 -27.31
CA ASP A 154 20.57 1.11 -27.80
C ASP A 154 19.56 2.26 -27.98
N LYS A 155 19.18 2.54 -29.23
CA LYS A 155 18.26 3.64 -29.59
C LYS A 155 16.80 3.21 -29.67
N GLU A 156 16.54 1.94 -29.42
CA GLU A 156 15.26 1.31 -29.69
C GLU A 156 14.77 0.53 -28.49
N VAL A 157 13.46 0.44 -28.40
CA VAL A 157 12.74 -0.23 -27.33
C VAL A 157 11.80 -1.23 -27.96
N TYR A 158 11.93 -2.47 -27.53
CA TYR A 158 11.13 -3.60 -27.95
C TYR A 158 10.08 -3.91 -26.89
N ILE A 159 8.83 -3.98 -27.32
CA ILE A 159 7.68 -4.30 -26.47
C ILE A 159 7.29 -5.73 -26.83
N HIS A 160 7.56 -6.65 -25.91
CA HIS A 160 7.29 -8.07 -26.07
C HIS A 160 5.92 -8.38 -25.48
N MET A 161 5.01 -8.87 -26.31
CA MET A 161 3.65 -9.25 -25.93
C MET A 161 3.60 -10.72 -25.50
N SER A 162 2.59 -11.07 -24.72
CA SER A 162 2.39 -12.42 -24.17
C SER A 162 2.01 -13.46 -25.22
N ASP A 163 1.46 -13.00 -26.36
CA ASP A 163 1.16 -13.83 -27.53
C ASP A 163 2.37 -14.03 -28.46
N GLY A 164 3.54 -13.48 -28.09
CA GLY A 164 4.76 -13.52 -28.90
C GLY A 164 4.89 -12.36 -29.91
N THR A 165 3.92 -11.46 -29.99
CA THR A 165 4.02 -10.28 -30.86
C THR A 165 5.10 -9.33 -30.36
N LEU A 166 5.88 -8.77 -31.29
CA LEU A 166 6.97 -7.83 -30.99
C LEU A 166 6.70 -6.48 -31.66
N TYR A 167 6.70 -5.40 -30.87
CA TYR A 167 6.64 -4.04 -31.41
C TYR A 167 7.92 -3.27 -31.16
N ARG A 168 8.28 -2.41 -32.12
CA ARG A 168 9.47 -1.58 -32.07
C ARG A 168 9.08 -0.14 -31.82
N ASN A 169 9.70 0.48 -30.84
CA ASN A 169 9.38 1.83 -30.44
C ASN A 169 10.66 2.63 -30.12
N LYS A 170 10.59 3.96 -30.17
CA LYS A 170 11.73 4.85 -29.89
C LYS A 170 11.58 5.63 -28.59
N THR A 171 10.48 5.42 -27.87
CA THR A 171 10.24 6.07 -26.58
C THR A 171 11.17 5.44 -25.55
N PRO A 172 11.91 6.25 -24.76
CA PRO A 172 12.82 5.73 -23.74
C PRO A 172 12.14 4.83 -22.72
N ILE A 173 12.84 3.81 -22.25
CA ILE A 173 12.32 2.87 -21.23
C ILE A 173 11.89 3.57 -19.93
N SER A 174 12.51 4.71 -19.57
CA SER A 174 12.10 5.52 -18.41
C SER A 174 10.71 6.14 -18.57
N GLN A 175 10.30 6.47 -19.79
CA GLN A 175 8.96 6.94 -20.07
C GLN A 175 7.96 5.78 -20.11
N TRP A 176 8.37 4.60 -20.57
CA TRP A 176 7.56 3.39 -20.42
C TRP A 176 7.32 3.03 -18.95
N GLU A 177 8.35 3.13 -18.11
CA GLU A 177 8.26 2.93 -16.66
C GLU A 177 7.24 3.88 -16.01
N SER A 178 7.19 5.15 -16.42
CA SER A 178 6.21 6.10 -15.90
C SER A 178 4.79 5.88 -16.42
N VAL A 179 4.64 5.41 -17.67
CA VAL A 179 3.33 5.14 -18.29
C VAL A 179 2.69 3.86 -17.76
N LEU A 180 3.49 2.80 -17.61
CA LEU A 180 3.00 1.47 -17.21
C LEU A 180 2.83 1.31 -15.69
N GLY A 181 3.57 2.09 -14.90
CA GLY A 181 3.38 2.19 -13.47
C GLY A 181 3.68 0.90 -12.70
N GLU A 182 2.98 0.70 -11.58
CA GLU A 182 3.31 -0.31 -10.56
C GLU A 182 3.17 -1.77 -11.00
N ARG A 183 2.50 -2.04 -12.13
CA ARG A 183 2.38 -3.40 -12.70
C ARG A 183 3.70 -3.88 -13.30
N PHE A 184 4.57 -2.93 -13.65
CA PHE A 184 5.86 -3.22 -14.25
C PHE A 184 6.98 -2.89 -13.27
N ILE A 185 7.98 -3.77 -13.23
CA ILE A 185 9.16 -3.61 -12.39
C ILE A 185 10.40 -3.51 -13.24
N ARG A 186 11.25 -2.54 -12.93
CA ARG A 186 12.56 -2.42 -13.56
C ARG A 186 13.51 -3.46 -12.95
N SER A 187 13.90 -4.45 -13.74
CA SER A 187 14.83 -5.52 -13.33
C SER A 187 16.28 -5.22 -13.73
N HIS A 188 16.46 -4.48 -14.81
CA HIS A 188 17.76 -4.09 -15.35
C HIS A 188 17.69 -2.67 -15.93
N ARG A 189 18.84 -2.06 -16.25
CA ARG A 189 18.85 -0.77 -16.95
C ARG A 189 18.08 -0.81 -18.28
N ALA A 190 18.07 -1.99 -18.91
CA ALA A 190 17.47 -2.27 -20.21
C ALA A 190 16.16 -3.06 -20.13
N PHE A 191 15.69 -3.49 -18.96
CA PHE A 191 14.51 -4.35 -18.86
C PHE A 191 13.48 -3.82 -17.86
N LEU A 192 12.23 -3.83 -18.30
CA LEU A 192 11.04 -3.47 -17.53
C LEU A 192 10.03 -4.61 -17.70
N VAL A 193 9.68 -5.29 -16.61
CA VAL A 193 9.03 -6.61 -16.64
C VAL A 193 7.63 -6.51 -16.04
N ASN A 194 6.63 -7.10 -16.69
CA ASN A 194 5.29 -7.23 -16.12
C ASN A 194 5.32 -8.23 -14.96
N LEU A 195 4.93 -7.79 -13.78
CA LEU A 195 4.87 -8.63 -12.58
C LEU A 195 3.92 -9.83 -12.75
N ASP A 196 2.91 -9.72 -13.62
CA ASP A 196 1.94 -10.77 -13.92
C ASP A 196 2.46 -11.91 -14.79
N CYS A 197 3.52 -11.66 -15.55
CA CYS A 197 4.10 -12.64 -16.45
C CYS A 197 5.31 -13.37 -15.84
N ILE A 198 5.71 -13.04 -14.61
CA ILE A 198 6.86 -13.68 -13.93
C ILE A 198 6.47 -15.09 -13.48
N SER A 199 7.12 -16.11 -14.06
CA SER A 199 6.94 -17.52 -13.73
C SER A 199 7.95 -18.03 -12.69
N GLY A 200 9.12 -17.39 -12.60
CA GLY A 200 10.21 -17.81 -11.73
C GLY A 200 11.12 -16.65 -11.33
N LEU A 201 11.76 -16.77 -10.17
CA LEU A 201 12.77 -15.84 -9.68
C LEU A 201 13.97 -16.65 -9.20
N ASP A 202 15.13 -16.33 -9.76
CA ASP A 202 16.43 -16.81 -9.31
C ASP A 202 17.26 -15.65 -8.74
N SER A 203 18.47 -15.92 -8.24
CA SER A 203 19.34 -14.94 -7.60
C SER A 203 19.64 -13.73 -8.48
N ASP A 204 19.80 -13.95 -9.78
CA ASP A 204 20.28 -12.93 -10.73
C ASP A 204 19.42 -12.83 -11.99
N CYS A 205 18.30 -13.56 -12.06
CA CYS A 205 17.41 -13.62 -13.23
C CYS A 205 15.93 -13.75 -12.84
N LEU A 206 15.06 -13.28 -13.73
CA LEU A 206 13.62 -13.47 -13.73
C LEU A 206 13.23 -14.37 -14.90
N SER A 207 12.36 -15.34 -14.68
CA SER A 207 11.76 -16.13 -15.77
C SER A 207 10.41 -15.51 -16.16
N VAL A 208 10.24 -15.21 -17.44
CA VAL A 208 9.01 -14.63 -18.01
C VAL A 208 8.63 -15.45 -19.24
N GLY A 209 7.61 -16.30 -19.10
CA GLY A 209 7.31 -17.30 -20.13
C GLY A 209 8.50 -18.26 -20.34
N MET A 210 9.04 -18.29 -21.55
CA MET A 210 10.25 -19.06 -21.90
C MET A 210 11.55 -18.25 -21.81
N GLU A 211 11.46 -16.94 -21.60
CA GLU A 211 12.62 -16.03 -21.59
C GLU A 211 13.19 -15.83 -20.19
N THR A 212 14.50 -15.62 -20.13
CA THR A 212 15.23 -15.36 -18.88
C THR A 212 15.79 -13.95 -18.88
N ILE A 213 15.22 -13.07 -18.05
CA ILE A 213 15.54 -11.65 -17.98
C ILE A 213 16.54 -11.40 -16.84
N PRO A 214 17.70 -10.77 -17.10
CA PRO A 214 18.70 -10.52 -16.06
C PRO A 214 18.22 -9.47 -15.03
N VAL A 215 18.66 -9.64 -13.79
CA VAL A 215 18.43 -8.71 -12.69
C VAL A 215 19.75 -8.07 -12.29
N SER A 216 19.85 -6.74 -12.40
CA SER A 216 21.06 -6.05 -11.97
C SER A 216 21.11 -5.95 -10.43
N ARG A 217 22.31 -5.88 -9.86
CA ARG A 217 22.51 -5.69 -8.39
C ARG A 217 21.67 -4.55 -7.81
N LYS A 218 21.54 -3.43 -8.54
CA LYS A 218 20.76 -2.25 -8.12
C LYS A 218 19.28 -2.57 -7.90
N TYR A 219 18.71 -3.48 -8.68
CA TYR A 219 17.27 -3.78 -8.69
C TYR A 219 16.92 -5.07 -7.92
N ARG A 220 17.93 -5.82 -7.44
CA ARG A 220 17.74 -7.12 -6.80
C ARG A 220 16.87 -7.05 -5.53
N GLU A 221 17.06 -6.03 -4.71
CA GLU A 221 16.27 -5.84 -3.49
C GLU A 221 14.81 -5.50 -3.79
N SER A 222 14.56 -4.57 -4.73
CA SER A 222 13.21 -4.20 -5.15
C SER A 222 12.45 -5.38 -5.78
N VAL A 223 13.13 -6.17 -6.62
CA VAL A 223 12.56 -7.38 -7.25
C VAL A 223 12.22 -8.43 -6.20
N SER A 224 13.15 -8.71 -5.27
CA SER A 224 12.94 -9.73 -4.22
C SER A 224 11.77 -9.36 -3.29
N ARG A 225 11.64 -8.08 -2.94
CA ARG A 225 10.55 -7.58 -2.10
C ARG A 225 9.18 -7.68 -2.77
N LEU A 226 9.10 -7.39 -4.07
CA LEU A 226 7.82 -7.46 -4.80
C LEU A 226 7.42 -8.91 -5.10
N ALA A 227 8.37 -9.78 -5.42
CA ALA A 227 8.09 -11.21 -5.66
C ALA A 227 7.61 -11.96 -4.40
N THR A 228 8.15 -11.62 -3.23
CA THR A 228 7.72 -12.23 -1.95
C THR A 228 6.31 -11.83 -1.54
N LEU A 229 5.85 -10.63 -1.91
CA LEU A 229 4.48 -10.19 -1.68
C LEU A 229 3.48 -10.94 -2.57
N LYS A 230 3.87 -11.31 -3.80
CA LYS A 230 2.99 -11.98 -4.75
C LYS A 230 2.79 -13.47 -4.48
N LYS A 231 3.79 -14.18 -3.93
CA LYS A 231 3.66 -15.59 -3.50
C LYS A 231 2.67 -15.81 -2.33
N ARG A 232 2.21 -14.74 -1.68
CA ARG A 232 1.30 -14.80 -0.51
C ARG A 232 -0.16 -14.50 -0.83
N CYS A 233 -0.49 -14.10 -2.07
CA CYS A 233 -1.85 -13.96 -2.57
C CYS A 233 -2.20 -15.17 -3.44
#